data_AF-A0A4Y2HGX7-F1
#
_entry.id   AF-A0A4Y2HGX7-F1
#
_cell.length_a   1.000
_cell.length_b   1.000
_cell.length_c   1.000
_cell.angle_alpha   90.00
_cell.angle_beta   90.00
_cell.angle_gamma   90.00
#
_symmetry.space_group_name_H-M   'P 1'
#
loop_
_entity.id
_entity.type
_entity.pdbx_description
1 polymer ?
#
loop_
_entity_poly.entity_id
_entity_poly.type
_entity_poly.pdbx_seq_one_letter_code
_entity_poly.pdbx_strand_id
1 'polypeptide(L)'
;MVEPFTESDGDTCNAIEDMPADLKDLSFFVSDVVSYIVGFICRKLANSLKCAVCVSAMASNPTFSEIIEQKYRRGLVYSRLEIEKLCKEDDRKLRYFEYQNWLKRKNIIQNLIVHTLTDVESSLFHSLSDHILEQEVLHDHRTLLVKSILHEFFRIRLNHIAE
;
A
#
# COMPACT_ATOMS: atom_id res chain seq x y z
N MET A 1 -22.80 11.55 33.78
CA MET A 1 -21.97 12.53 33.03
C MET A 1 -21.21 11.72 31.99
N VAL A 2 -21.67 11.79 30.75
CA VAL A 2 -21.10 11.09 29.60
C VAL A 2 -20.41 12.19 28.80
N GLU A 3 -19.09 12.10 28.68
CA GLU A 3 -18.30 13.00 27.84
C GLU A 3 -18.73 12.86 26.38
N PRO A 4 -18.85 13.95 25.60
CA PRO A 4 -19.35 13.88 24.24
C PRO A 4 -18.34 13.20 23.32
N PHE A 5 -18.83 12.31 22.47
CA PHE A 5 -18.15 11.89 21.25
C PHE A 5 -17.86 13.11 20.39
N THR A 6 -16.61 13.54 20.29
CA THR A 6 -16.18 14.36 19.16
C THR A 6 -15.95 13.43 17.98
N GLU A 7 -17.00 13.29 17.15
CA GLU A 7 -16.83 12.96 15.73
C GLU A 7 -15.84 13.99 15.16
N SER A 8 -14.64 13.53 14.83
CA SER A 8 -13.68 14.32 14.07
C SER A 8 -14.03 14.13 12.60
N ASP A 9 -14.60 15.18 12.05
CA ASP A 9 -14.95 15.38 10.65
C ASP A 9 -13.89 14.85 9.68
N GLY A 10 -14.33 14.11 8.67
CA GLY A 10 -14.23 14.52 7.26
C GLY A 10 -12.92 15.06 6.66
N ASP A 11 -11.74 14.86 7.25
CA ASP A 11 -10.48 15.32 6.64
C ASP A 11 -10.00 14.34 5.56
N THR A 12 -10.63 14.42 4.39
CA THR A 12 -10.16 13.81 3.15
C THR A 12 -8.98 14.58 2.57
N CYS A 13 -7.88 13.86 2.33
CA CYS A 13 -6.91 13.95 1.22
C CYS A 13 -6.17 15.28 0.88
N ASN A 14 -6.55 16.46 1.38
CA ASN A 14 -5.82 17.71 1.10
C ASN A 14 -4.61 17.96 2.01
N ALA A 15 -4.39 17.08 2.99
CA ALA A 15 -3.41 17.30 4.06
C ALA A 15 -1.93 17.06 3.66
N ILE A 16 -1.67 16.47 2.49
CA ILE A 16 -0.31 16.27 1.98
C ILE A 16 0.29 17.61 1.51
N GLU A 17 -0.53 18.56 1.06
CA GLU A 17 -0.06 19.87 0.59
C GLU A 17 0.56 20.72 1.72
N ASP A 18 0.13 20.53 2.96
CA ASP A 18 0.65 21.23 4.14
C ASP A 18 1.96 20.62 4.69
N MET A 19 2.44 19.52 4.09
CA MET A 19 3.67 18.86 4.52
C MET A 19 4.92 19.63 4.05
N PRO A 20 6.00 19.72 4.87
CA PRO A 20 7.29 20.25 4.43
C PRO A 20 7.77 19.55 3.15
N ALA A 21 8.33 20.31 2.21
CA ALA A 21 8.80 19.80 0.90
C ALA A 21 9.77 18.61 1.04
N ASP A 22 10.64 18.65 2.04
CA ASP A 22 11.63 17.60 2.32
C ASP A 22 11.00 16.25 2.72
N LEU A 23 9.74 16.23 3.15
CA LEU A 23 9.02 15.00 3.48
C LEU A 23 8.09 14.53 2.35
N LYS A 24 7.81 15.39 1.36
CA LYS A 24 7.02 15.04 0.17
C LYS A 24 7.82 14.20 -0.82
N ASP A 25 9.10 14.49 -0.97
CA ASP A 25 9.95 13.81 -1.94
C ASP A 25 10.59 12.54 -1.35
N LEU A 26 10.31 11.41 -2.00
CA LEU A 26 11.01 10.16 -1.75
C LEU A 26 12.38 10.22 -2.42
N SER A 27 13.46 10.08 -1.65
CA SER A 27 14.79 9.92 -2.24
C SER A 27 14.84 8.67 -3.12
N PHE A 28 15.69 8.67 -4.16
CA PHE A 28 15.85 7.50 -5.05
C PHE A 28 16.10 6.21 -4.27
N PHE A 29 16.91 6.30 -3.21
CA PHE A 29 17.15 5.17 -2.31
C PHE A 29 15.89 4.67 -1.61
N VAL A 30 15.07 5.56 -1.04
CA VAL A 30 13.83 5.13 -0.38
C VAL A 30 12.83 4.57 -1.39
N SER A 31 12.74 5.19 -2.57
CA SER A 31 11.92 4.66 -3.67
C SER A 31 12.30 3.21 -3.99
N ASP A 32 13.59 2.90 -4.15
CA ASP A 32 14.07 1.54 -4.41
C ASP A 32 13.78 0.57 -3.25
N VAL A 33 13.86 1.03 -2.01
CA VAL A 33 13.49 0.24 -0.82
C VAL A 33 12.00 -0.08 -0.83
N VAL A 34 11.13 0.89 -1.12
CA VAL A 34 9.68 0.66 -1.25
C VAL A 34 9.41 -0.35 -2.36
N SER A 35 10.02 -0.20 -3.53
CA SER A 35 9.87 -1.14 -4.65
C SER A 35 10.32 -2.57 -4.28
N TYR A 36 11.41 -2.69 -3.51
CA TYR A 36 11.85 -3.98 -2.97
C TYR A 36 10.82 -4.60 -2.01
N ILE A 37 10.28 -3.81 -1.08
CA ILE A 37 9.25 -4.26 -0.13
C ILE A 37 8.00 -4.72 -0.90
N VAL A 38 7.58 -3.97 -1.90
CA VAL A 38 6.43 -4.31 -2.75
C VAL A 38 6.65 -5.67 -3.42
N GLY A 39 7.82 -5.90 -4.02
CA GLY A 39 8.14 -7.19 -4.64
C GLY A 39 8.15 -8.36 -3.65
N PHE A 40 8.60 -8.12 -2.41
CA PHE A 40 8.49 -9.11 -1.33
C PHE A 40 7.03 -9.42 -0.97
N ILE A 41 6.18 -8.40 -0.83
CA ILE A 41 4.75 -8.54 -0.52
C ILE A 41 4.04 -9.31 -1.64
N CYS A 42 4.25 -8.94 -2.90
CA CYS A 42 3.65 -9.63 -4.04
C CYS A 42 4.04 -11.11 -4.08
N ARG A 43 5.30 -11.45 -3.81
CA ARG A 43 5.74 -12.85 -3.70
C ARG A 43 5.05 -13.57 -2.54
N LYS A 44 4.94 -12.94 -1.38
CA LYS A 44 4.26 -13.50 -0.20
C LYS A 44 2.79 -13.78 -0.50
N LEU A 45 2.10 -12.80 -1.09
CA LEU A 45 0.69 -12.91 -1.46
C LEU A 45 0.46 -13.94 -2.55
N ALA A 46 1.33 -14.00 -3.56
CA ALA A 46 1.26 -15.01 -4.63
C ALA A 46 1.30 -16.46 -4.09
N ASN A 47 2.06 -16.70 -3.00
CA ASN A 47 2.10 -18.01 -2.35
C ASN A 47 0.87 -18.32 -1.49
N SER A 48 0.06 -17.31 -1.14
CA SER A 48 -1.10 -17.43 -0.24
C SER A 48 -2.45 -17.36 -0.97
N LEU A 49 -2.51 -16.66 -2.10
CA LEU A 49 -3.72 -16.46 -2.88
C LEU A 49 -3.99 -17.68 -3.77
N LYS A 50 -5.25 -18.13 -3.79
CA LYS A 50 -5.71 -19.24 -4.64
C LYS A 50 -6.11 -18.79 -6.05
N CYS A 51 -6.44 -17.50 -6.22
CA CYS A 51 -6.91 -16.97 -7.50
C CYS A 51 -5.73 -16.67 -8.43
N ALA A 52 -5.58 -17.47 -9.49
CA ALA A 52 -4.53 -17.29 -10.49
C ALA A 52 -4.60 -15.92 -11.19
N VAL A 53 -5.81 -15.39 -11.42
CA VAL A 53 -6.02 -14.07 -12.06
C VAL A 53 -5.52 -12.94 -11.17
N CYS A 54 -5.79 -12.99 -9.86
CA CYS A 54 -5.26 -12.02 -8.90
C CYS A 54 -3.73 -12.10 -8.80
N VAL A 55 -3.17 -13.31 -8.84
CA VAL A 55 -1.71 -13.51 -8.83
C VAL A 55 -1.07 -12.95 -10.10
N SER A 56 -1.64 -13.20 -11.27
CA SER A 56 -1.13 -12.67 -12.54
C SER A 56 -1.26 -11.15 -12.62
N ALA A 57 -2.31 -10.56 -12.02
CA ALA A 57 -2.50 -9.12 -12.01
C ALA A 57 -1.45 -8.37 -11.16
N MET A 58 -0.86 -9.03 -10.15
CA MET A 58 0.21 -8.45 -9.34
C MET A 58 1.58 -8.51 -10.01
N ALA A 59 1.84 -9.55 -10.80
CA ALA A 59 3.15 -9.76 -11.42
C ALA A 59 3.29 -8.91 -12.70
N SER A 60 4.46 -8.30 -12.88
CA SER A 60 4.85 -7.63 -14.12
C SER A 60 6.16 -8.22 -14.66
N ASN A 61 6.40 -8.02 -15.96
CA ASN A 61 7.70 -8.29 -16.55
C ASN A 61 8.78 -7.43 -15.86
N PRO A 62 9.97 -7.98 -15.58
CA PRO A 62 10.99 -7.29 -14.83
C PRO A 62 11.59 -6.13 -15.64
N THR A 63 11.50 -4.92 -15.09
CA THR A 63 12.34 -3.78 -15.47
C THR A 63 13.24 -3.47 -14.30
N PHE A 64 14.54 -3.67 -14.47
CA PHE A 64 15.48 -3.66 -13.36
C PHE A 64 16.06 -2.26 -13.09
N SER A 65 16.26 -1.94 -11.80
CA SER A 65 17.25 -0.94 -11.34
C SER A 65 18.49 -1.67 -10.81
N GLU A 66 19.70 -1.07 -10.95
CA GLU A 66 20.98 -1.72 -10.59
C GLU A 66 21.01 -2.30 -9.15
N ILE A 67 20.34 -1.64 -8.19
CA ILE A 67 20.27 -2.10 -6.79
C ILE A 67 19.40 -3.36 -6.65
N ILE A 68 18.29 -3.42 -7.40
CA ILE A 68 17.41 -4.59 -7.42
C ILE A 68 18.13 -5.76 -8.09
N GLU A 69 18.87 -5.52 -9.18
CA GLU A 69 19.68 -6.56 -9.85
C GLU A 69 20.71 -7.18 -8.92
N GLN A 70 21.45 -6.37 -8.15
CA GLN A 70 22.44 -6.86 -7.19
C GLN A 70 21.81 -7.73 -6.09
N LYS A 71 20.59 -7.41 -5.64
CA LYS A 71 19.84 -8.21 -4.65
C LYS A 71 18.99 -9.32 -5.26
N TYR A 72 18.88 -9.42 -6.59
CA TYR A 72 17.97 -10.33 -7.30
C TYR A 72 18.37 -11.81 -7.22
N ARG A 73 19.49 -12.17 -6.59
CA ARG A 73 20.03 -13.54 -6.51
C ARG A 73 19.12 -14.60 -5.87
N ARG A 74 17.88 -14.28 -5.45
CA ARG A 74 16.96 -15.20 -4.74
C ARG A 74 15.46 -15.06 -5.09
N GLY A 75 15.10 -14.75 -6.33
CA GLY A 75 13.72 -14.89 -6.82
C GLY A 75 12.73 -13.86 -6.26
N LEU A 76 13.10 -12.58 -6.31
CA LEU A 76 12.17 -11.48 -6.02
C LEU A 76 11.16 -11.35 -7.17
N VAL A 77 9.87 -11.22 -6.87
CA VAL A 77 8.84 -11.01 -7.91
C VAL A 77 8.75 -9.51 -8.17
N TYR A 78 8.84 -9.08 -9.44
CA TYR A 78 8.59 -7.69 -9.77
C TYR A 78 7.09 -7.42 -9.78
N SER A 79 6.70 -6.39 -9.06
CA SER A 79 5.31 -5.97 -8.93
C SER A 79 4.93 -5.05 -10.08
N ARG A 80 3.64 -5.04 -10.45
CA ARG A 80 3.10 -4.06 -11.40
C ARG A 80 3.33 -2.63 -10.90
N LEU A 81 3.64 -1.71 -11.84
CA LEU A 81 3.87 -0.29 -11.59
C LEU A 81 2.73 0.40 -10.83
N GLU A 82 1.49 -0.04 -11.05
CA GLU A 82 0.30 0.45 -10.33
C GLU A 82 0.42 0.22 -8.81
N ILE A 83 0.87 -0.97 -8.40
CA ILE A 83 1.04 -1.33 -6.99
C ILE A 83 2.23 -0.57 -6.40
N GLU A 84 3.30 -0.40 -7.18
CA GLU A 84 4.47 0.35 -6.75
C GLU A 84 4.12 1.82 -6.49
N LYS A 85 3.32 2.44 -7.38
CA LYS A 85 2.80 3.79 -7.18
C LYS A 85 1.93 3.90 -5.94
N LEU A 86 1.02 2.94 -5.73
CA LEU A 86 0.17 2.87 -4.55
C LEU A 86 1.01 2.86 -3.26
N CYS A 87 1.94 1.92 -3.13
CA CYS A 87 2.76 1.81 -1.93
C CYS A 87 3.70 3.02 -1.72
N LYS A 88 4.14 3.70 -2.79
CA LYS A 88 4.91 4.95 -2.67
C LYS A 88 4.05 6.10 -2.15
N GLU A 89 2.81 6.20 -2.60
CA GLU A 89 1.84 7.14 -2.05
C GLU A 89 1.54 6.82 -0.58
N ASP A 90 1.41 5.55 -0.24
CA ASP A 90 1.19 5.12 1.14
C ASP A 90 2.39 5.40 2.06
N ASP A 91 3.63 5.32 1.57
CA ASP A 91 4.80 5.72 2.36
C ASP A 91 4.77 7.22 2.66
N ARG A 92 4.36 8.06 1.69
CA ARG A 92 4.18 9.51 1.92
C ARG A 92 3.12 9.77 2.99
N LYS A 93 1.97 9.11 2.89
CA LYS A 93 0.90 9.21 3.90
C LYS A 93 1.37 8.75 5.26
N LEU A 94 2.10 7.63 5.34
CA LEU A 94 2.63 7.12 6.60
C LEU A 94 3.55 8.14 7.28
N ARG A 95 4.45 8.79 6.53
CA ARG A 95 5.30 9.87 7.03
C ARG A 95 4.49 11.06 7.53
N TYR A 96 3.38 11.40 6.86
CA TYR A 96 2.46 12.42 7.32
C TYR A 96 1.80 12.05 8.65
N PHE A 97 1.30 10.83 8.79
CA PHE A 97 0.74 10.34 10.04
C PHE A 97 1.76 10.26 11.18
N GLU A 98 3.02 9.95 10.86
CA GLU A 98 4.15 10.00 11.79
C GLU A 98 4.42 11.42 12.27
N TYR A 99 4.50 12.38 11.34
CA TYR A 99 4.70 13.80 11.64
C TYR A 99 3.58 14.35 12.54
N GLN A 100 2.33 13.97 12.28
CA GLN A 100 1.17 14.33 13.10
C GLN A 100 1.09 13.54 14.43
N ASN A 101 2.03 12.62 14.69
CA ASN A 101 2.07 11.77 15.89
C ASN A 101 0.78 10.93 16.07
N TRP A 102 0.10 10.58 14.97
CA TRP A 102 -1.12 9.76 14.95
C TRP A 102 -0.83 8.26 15.07
N LEU A 103 0.43 7.86 14.90
CA LEU A 103 0.88 6.46 15.03
C LEU A 103 0.82 5.91 16.46
N LYS A 104 0.32 6.66 17.45
CA LYS A 104 0.10 6.20 18.83
C LYS A 104 -1.34 5.72 19.10
N ARG A 105 -2.23 5.85 18.12
CA ARG A 105 -3.65 5.48 18.25
C ARG A 105 -3.81 3.94 18.28
N LYS A 106 -4.96 3.44 18.74
CA LYS A 106 -5.28 2.00 18.59
C LYS A 106 -5.63 1.70 17.13
N ASN A 107 -5.39 0.46 16.69
CA ASN A 107 -5.76 -0.04 15.36
C ASN A 107 -5.20 0.78 14.19
N ILE A 108 -3.96 1.28 14.30
CA ILE A 108 -3.31 2.13 13.28
C ILE A 108 -3.35 1.50 11.89
N ILE A 109 -3.04 0.20 11.76
CA ILE A 109 -3.04 -0.49 10.46
C ILE A 109 -4.43 -0.39 9.79
N GLN A 110 -5.51 -0.62 10.53
CA GLN A 110 -6.86 -0.55 9.98
C GLN A 110 -7.24 0.88 9.59
N ASN A 111 -6.89 1.87 10.43
CA ASN A 111 -7.12 3.28 10.13
C ASN A 111 -6.37 3.71 8.87
N LEU A 112 -5.08 3.35 8.75
CA LEU A 112 -4.26 3.62 7.57
C LEU A 112 -4.88 2.99 6.31
N ILE A 113 -5.31 1.72 6.39
CA ILE A 113 -5.98 1.04 5.27
C ILE A 113 -7.25 1.78 4.85
N VAL A 114 -8.08 2.22 5.80
CA VAL A 114 -9.33 2.94 5.48
C VAL A 114 -9.03 4.26 4.80
N HIS A 115 -8.10 5.06 5.33
CA HIS A 115 -7.68 6.33 4.71
C HIS A 115 -7.02 6.13 3.34
N THR A 116 -6.25 5.06 3.14
CA THR A 116 -5.71 4.77 1.82
C THR A 116 -6.82 4.37 0.85
N LEU A 117 -7.76 3.52 1.28
CA LEU A 117 -8.84 3.02 0.41
C LEU A 117 -9.82 4.11 -0.03
N THR A 118 -10.01 5.19 0.73
CA THR A 118 -10.81 6.34 0.29
C THR A 118 -10.18 7.09 -0.87
N ASP A 119 -8.85 7.04 -0.97
CA ASP A 119 -8.07 7.79 -1.96
C ASP A 119 -7.59 6.91 -3.12
N VAL A 120 -7.82 5.60 -3.05
CA VAL A 120 -7.49 4.64 -4.10
C VAL A 120 -8.35 4.95 -5.32
N GLU A 121 -7.69 5.34 -6.42
CA GLU A 121 -8.35 5.53 -7.70
C GLU A 121 -9.07 4.24 -8.12
N SER A 122 -10.31 4.37 -8.59
CA SER A 122 -11.10 3.24 -9.13
C SER A 122 -10.45 2.57 -10.35
N SER A 123 -9.44 3.22 -10.95
CA SER A 123 -8.61 2.78 -12.06
C SER A 123 -7.58 1.71 -11.66
N LEU A 124 -7.25 1.58 -10.36
CA LEU A 124 -6.27 0.59 -9.89
C LEU A 124 -6.76 -0.83 -10.15
N PHE A 125 -5.92 -1.62 -10.82
CA PHE A 125 -6.27 -2.94 -11.33
C PHE A 125 -7.44 -2.94 -12.31
N HIS A 126 -7.46 -2.03 -13.29
CA HIS A 126 -8.51 -2.03 -14.33
C HIS A 126 -8.64 -3.39 -15.05
N SER A 127 -7.54 -4.15 -15.19
CA SER A 127 -7.54 -5.51 -15.74
C SER A 127 -8.28 -6.55 -14.89
N LEU A 128 -8.66 -6.21 -13.65
CA LEU A 128 -9.52 -7.02 -12.79
C LEU A 128 -10.97 -6.55 -12.82
N SER A 129 -11.31 -5.46 -13.51
CA SER A 129 -12.69 -4.92 -13.54
C SER A 129 -13.69 -5.91 -14.12
N ASP A 130 -13.30 -6.63 -15.17
CA ASP A 130 -14.13 -7.69 -15.75
C ASP A 130 -14.22 -8.93 -14.83
N HIS A 131 -13.16 -9.17 -14.04
CA HIS A 131 -13.13 -10.24 -13.04
C HIS A 131 -14.04 -9.95 -11.83
N ILE A 132 -14.38 -8.68 -11.56
CA ILE A 132 -15.37 -8.26 -10.54
C ILE A 132 -16.79 -8.66 -10.95
N LEU A 133 -17.10 -8.67 -12.26
CA LEU A 133 -18.43 -9.03 -12.77
C LEU A 133 -18.75 -10.52 -12.64
N GLU A 134 -17.73 -11.38 -12.51
CA GLU A 134 -17.88 -12.83 -12.34
C GLU A 134 -17.94 -13.26 -10.86
N GLN A 135 -17.94 -12.32 -9.91
CA GLN A 135 -17.83 -12.60 -8.47
C GLN A 135 -19.13 -12.37 -7.70
N GLU A 136 -19.26 -13.09 -6.57
CA GLU A 136 -20.31 -12.80 -5.58
C GLU A 136 -20.11 -11.40 -4.99
N VAL A 137 -21.19 -10.63 -4.85
CA VAL A 137 -21.22 -9.22 -4.41
C VAL A 137 -20.46 -8.94 -3.09
N LEU A 138 -20.27 -9.95 -2.25
CA LEU A 138 -19.59 -9.84 -0.95
C LEU A 138 -18.09 -10.18 -1.00
N HIS A 139 -17.59 -10.68 -2.13
CA HIS A 139 -16.22 -11.16 -2.32
C HIS A 139 -15.52 -10.38 -3.44
N ASP A 140 -15.49 -9.05 -3.35
CA ASP A 140 -14.66 -8.24 -4.25
C ASP A 140 -13.17 -8.58 -4.02
N HIS A 141 -12.64 -9.48 -4.86
CA HIS A 141 -11.25 -9.91 -4.81
C HIS A 141 -10.29 -8.72 -5.02
N ARG A 142 -10.69 -7.66 -5.74
CA ARG A 142 -9.87 -6.46 -5.91
C ARG A 142 -9.70 -5.75 -4.58
N THR A 143 -10.79 -5.47 -3.88
CA THR A 143 -10.72 -4.82 -2.55
C THR A 143 -9.97 -5.70 -1.55
N LEU A 144 -10.19 -7.02 -1.57
CA LEU A 144 -9.45 -7.94 -0.71
C LEU A 144 -7.95 -7.95 -1.02
N LEU A 145 -7.58 -7.92 -2.30
CA LEU A 145 -6.20 -7.88 -2.76
C LEU A 145 -5.51 -6.59 -2.30
N VAL A 146 -6.12 -5.44 -2.56
CA VAL A 146 -5.60 -4.13 -2.15
C VAL A 146 -5.46 -4.08 -0.63
N LYS A 147 -6.48 -4.49 0.13
CA LYS A 147 -6.40 -4.57 1.60
C LYS A 147 -5.26 -5.46 2.07
N SER A 148 -5.05 -6.60 1.41
CA SER A 148 -3.98 -7.53 1.77
C SER A 148 -2.59 -6.96 1.51
N ILE A 149 -2.41 -6.24 0.38
CA ILE A 149 -1.17 -5.54 0.05
C ILE A 149 -0.88 -4.46 1.09
N LEU A 150 -1.85 -3.57 1.33
CA LEU A 150 -1.72 -2.46 2.27
C LEU A 150 -1.44 -2.95 3.69
N HIS A 151 -2.14 -4.00 4.13
CA HIS A 151 -1.94 -4.57 5.45
C HIS A 151 -0.51 -5.06 5.66
N GLU A 152 0.05 -5.80 4.71
CA GLU A 152 1.44 -6.26 4.83
C GLU A 152 2.45 -5.13 4.66
N PHE A 153 2.15 -4.14 3.81
CA PHE A 153 2.99 -2.97 3.66
C PHE A 153 3.10 -2.17 4.97
N PHE A 154 1.97 -1.76 5.54
CA PHE A 154 1.97 -0.99 6.79
C PHE A 154 2.53 -1.79 7.95
N ARG A 155 2.29 -3.10 8.01
CA ARG A 155 2.91 -3.96 9.04
C ARG A 155 4.44 -3.92 8.97
N ILE A 156 5.03 -4.06 7.77
CA ILE A 156 6.49 -4.01 7.60
C ILE A 156 7.02 -2.62 7.97
N ARG A 157 6.36 -1.55 7.51
CA ARG A 157 6.83 -0.18 7.74
C ARG A 157 6.69 0.25 9.19
N LEU A 158 5.58 -0.06 9.86
CA LEU A 158 5.39 0.26 11.28
C LEU A 158 6.39 -0.48 12.18
N ASN A 159 6.73 -1.74 11.85
CA ASN A 159 7.76 -2.46 12.59
C ASN A 159 9.13 -1.77 12.49
N HIS A 160 9.48 -1.24 11.32
CA HIS A 160 10.73 -0.51 11.12
C HIS A 160 10.71 0.89 11.80
N ILE A 161 9.55 1.50 11.99
CA ILE A 161 9.42 2.79 12.70
C ILE A 161 9.46 2.60 14.22
N ALA A 162 9.03 1.43 14.72
CA ALA A 162 9.01 1.12 16.14
C ALA A 162 10.37 0.67 16.72
N GLU A 163 11.34 0.34 15.86
CA GLU A 163 12.75 0.03 16.22
C GLU A 163 13.58 1.31 16.39
#